data_AF-A0A916VH13-F1
#
_entry.id   AF-A0A916VH13-F1
#
_cell.length_a   1.000
_cell.length_b   1.000
_cell.length_c   1.000
_cell.angle_alpha   90.00
_cell.angle_beta   90.00
_cell.angle_gamma   90.00
#
_symmetry.space_group_name_H-M   'P 1'
#
loop_
_entity.id
_entity.type
_entity.pdbx_description
1 polymer ?
#
loop_
_entity_poly.entity_id
_entity_poly.type
_entity_poly.pdbx_seq_one_letter_code
_entity_poly.pdbx_strand_id
1 'polypeptide(L)' 'MSTPIRLYLLDIDPATERRLLSLAQRHLKLVLESGHRHTSSKRRAEIAQEIEAIRSERDSIIARLRKEAEMRVTS' A
#
# COMPACT_ATOMS: atom_id res chain seq x y z
N MET A 1 -8.63 -15.44 -1.23
CA MET A 1 -8.62 -14.75 0.08
C MET A 1 -7.17 -14.39 0.39
N SER A 2 -6.83 -13.11 0.58
CA SER A 2 -5.46 -12.71 0.92
C SER A 2 -5.18 -12.98 2.40
N THR A 3 -4.15 -13.76 2.68
CA THR A 3 -3.65 -14.00 4.04
C THR A 3 -3.21 -12.68 4.68
N PRO A 4 -3.60 -12.39 5.94
CA PRO A 4 -3.19 -11.19 6.63
C PRO A 4 -1.66 -11.17 6.81
N ILE A 5 -1.06 -10.05 6.47
CA ILE A 5 0.39 -9.87 6.46
C ILE A 5 0.82 -9.37 7.82
N ARG A 6 1.62 -10.18 8.52
CA ARG A 6 2.22 -9.80 9.79
C ARG A 6 3.54 -9.10 9.51
N LEU A 7 3.49 -7.78 9.30
CA LEU A 7 4.66 -6.95 8.96
C LEU A 7 5.79 -7.05 10.00
N TYR A 8 5.50 -7.40 11.25
CA TYR A 8 6.50 -7.58 12.31
C TYR A 8 7.42 -8.81 12.11
N LEU A 9 7.14 -9.67 11.13
CA LEU A 9 7.99 -10.80 10.75
C LEU A 9 8.95 -10.46 9.59
N LEU A 10 8.87 -9.24 9.05
CA LEU A 10 9.74 -8.78 7.99
C LEU A 10 10.72 -7.76 8.57
N ASP A 11 12.01 -7.92 8.26
CA ASP A 11 12.98 -6.85 8.47
C ASP A 11 12.72 -5.76 7.43
N ILE A 12 12.10 -4.67 7.87
CA ILE A 12 11.78 -3.53 7.02
C ILE A 12 12.78 -2.42 7.33
N ASP A 13 13.51 -1.97 6.31
CA ASP A 13 14.39 -0.82 6.47
C ASP A 13 13.58 0.48 6.68
N PRO A 14 14.14 1.49 7.37
CA PRO A 14 13.41 2.72 7.68
C PRO A 14 12.89 3.50 6.47
N ALA A 15 13.52 3.37 5.30
CA ALA A 15 13.07 4.04 4.08
C ALA A 15 11.85 3.34 3.47
N THR A 16 11.85 2.00 3.45
CA THR A 16 10.69 1.20 3.04
C THR A 16 9.52 1.40 3.98
N GLU A 17 9.75 1.44 5.29
CA GLU A 17 8.71 1.73 6.29
C GLU A 17 8.07 3.11 6.04
N ARG A 18 8.90 4.15 5.88
CA ARG A 18 8.43 5.50 5.59
C ARG A 18 7.63 5.58 4.28
N ARG A 19 8.05 4.82 3.26
CA ARG A 19 7.33 4.75 1.98
C ARG A 19 5.96 4.08 2.14
N LEU A 20 5.88 2.95 2.85
CA LEU A 20 4.61 2.27 3.14
C LEU A 20 3.65 3.16 3.95
N LEU A 21 4.18 3.89 4.94
CA LEU A 21 3.39 4.84 5.73
C LEU A 21 2.83 5.97 4.86
N SER A 22 3.65 6.55 3.97
CA SER A 22 3.21 7.58 3.02
C SER A 22 2.10 7.09 2.09
N LEU A 23 2.21 5.85 1.58
CA LEU A 23 1.17 5.22 0.78
C LEU A 23 -0.13 5.04 1.58
N ALA A 24 -0.04 4.60 2.83
CA ALA A 24 -1.21 4.44 3.71
C ALA A 24 -1.91 5.78 4.00
N GLN A 25 -1.14 6.83 4.28
CA GLN A 25 -1.68 8.18 4.50
C GLN A 25 -2.38 8.72 3.25
N ARG A 26 -1.77 8.56 2.07
CA ARG A 26 -2.37 8.97 0.79
C ARG A 26 -3.66 8.19 0.51
N HIS A 27 -3.66 6.88 0.71
CA HIS A 27 -4.83 6.04 0.54
C HIS A 27 -5.99 6.51 1.44
N LEU A 28 -5.72 6.78 2.73
CA LEU A 28 -6.73 7.26 3.66
C LEU A 28 -7.32 8.61 3.21
N LYS A 29 -6.47 9.56 2.82
CA LYS A 29 -6.92 10.88 2.33
C LYS A 29 -7.86 10.74 1.12
N LEU A 30 -7.50 9.89 0.16
CA LEU A 30 -8.29 9.65 -1.04
C LEU A 30 -9.64 8.99 -0.74
N VAL A 31 -9.67 8.02 0.18
CA VAL A 31 -10.92 7.39 0.62
C VAL A 31 -11.87 8.42 1.24
N LEU A 32 -11.34 9.31 2.10
CA LEU A 32 -12.11 10.39 2.70
C LEU A 32 -12.63 11.38 1.65
N GLU A 33 -11.79 11.76 0.68
CA GLU A 33 -12.19 12.64 -0.42
C GLU A 33 -13.29 11.99 -1.28
N SER A 34 -13.16 10.72 -1.62
CA SER A 34 -14.15 10.00 -2.43
C SER A 34 -15.54 9.95 -1.76
N GLY A 35 -15.56 9.77 -0.43
CA GLY A 35 -16.79 9.75 0.37
C GLY A 35 -17.42 11.14 0.58
N HIS A 36 -16.72 12.22 0.24
CA HIS A 36 -17.21 13.58 0.46
C HIS A 36 -18.35 13.94 -0.51
N ARG A 37 -19.37 14.64 0.01
CA ARG A 37 -20.58 15.07 -0.72
C ARG A 37 -20.27 15.87 -1.99
N HIS A 38 -19.26 16.74 -1.90
CA HIS A 38 -18.93 17.69 -2.96
C HIS A 38 -17.96 17.13 -4.00
N THR A 39 -17.49 15.89 -3.83
CA THR A 39 -16.60 15.25 -4.78
C THR A 39 -17.38 14.81 -6.01
N SER A 40 -16.99 15.35 -7.17
CA SER A 40 -17.65 15.05 -8.44
C SER A 40 -17.46 13.59 -8.85
N SER A 41 -18.38 13.06 -9.66
CA SER A 41 -18.27 11.68 -10.17
C SER A 41 -16.98 11.46 -10.98
N LYS A 42 -16.54 12.47 -11.74
CA LYS A 42 -15.25 12.44 -12.45
C LYS A 42 -14.09 12.29 -11.48
N ARG A 43 -14.05 13.12 -10.42
CA ARG A 43 -12.99 13.04 -9.42
C ARG A 43 -13.01 11.72 -8.66
N ARG A 44 -14.18 11.15 -8.35
CA ARG A 44 -14.29 9.81 -7.74
C ARG A 44 -13.69 8.71 -8.63
N ALA A 45 -13.87 8.79 -9.95
CA ALA A 45 -13.27 7.84 -10.88
C ALA A 45 -11.73 7.98 -10.91
N GLU A 46 -11.21 9.21 -10.90
CA GLU A 46 -9.76 9.47 -10.79
C GLU A 46 -9.20 8.93 -9.46
N ILE A 47 -9.89 9.20 -8.34
CA ILE A 47 -9.51 8.68 -7.02
C ILE A 47 -9.45 7.15 -7.02
N ALA A 48 -10.40 6.47 -7.67
CA ALA A 48 -10.39 5.01 -7.76
C ALA A 48 -9.13 4.49 -8.47
N GLN A 49 -8.70 5.15 -9.55
CA GLN A 49 -7.45 4.82 -10.24
C GLN A 49 -6.22 5.09 -9.37
N GLU A 50 -6.19 6.21 -8.64
CA GLU A 50 -5.11 6.54 -7.71
C GLU A 50 -4.99 5.52 -6.57
N ILE A 51 -6.13 5.09 -6.00
CA ILE A 51 -6.18 4.06 -4.96
C ILE A 51 -5.63 2.73 -5.49
N GLU A 52 -5.99 2.35 -6.73
CA GLU A 52 -5.50 1.10 -7.32
C GLU A 52 -3.99 1.14 -7.60
N ALA A 53 -3.47 2.29 -8.04
CA ALA A 53 -2.03 2.51 -8.17
C ALA A 53 -1.31 2.37 -6.82
N ILE A 54 -1.86 2.95 -5.75
CA ILE A 54 -1.30 2.83 -4.39
C ILE A 54 -1.28 1.37 -3.93
N ARG A 55 -2.36 0.62 -4.18
CA ARG A 55 -2.43 -0.81 -3.83
C ARG A 55 -1.39 -1.63 -4.58
N SER A 56 -1.26 -1.39 -5.89
CA SER A 56 -0.26 -2.06 -6.73
C SER A 56 1.17 -1.78 -6.26
N GLU A 57 1.49 -0.54 -5.90
CA GLU A 57 2.81 -0.17 -5.36
C GLU A 57 3.08 -0.84 -4.02
N ARG A 58 2.11 -0.80 -3.09
CA ARG A 58 2.21 -1.47 -1.78
C ARG A 58 2.46 -2.97 -1.96
N ASP A 59 1.68 -3.62 -2.82
CA ASP A 59 1.77 -5.07 -3.02
C ASP A 59 3.10 -5.47 -3.65
N SER A 60 3.66 -4.62 -4.53
CA SER A 60 5.00 -4.80 -5.09
C SER A 60 6.10 -4.70 -4.02
N ILE A 61 6.00 -3.71 -3.11
CA ILE A 61 6.95 -3.58 -1.99
C ILE A 61 6.89 -4.82 -1.10
N ILE A 62 5.69 -5.29 -0.76
CA ILE A 62 5.52 -6.44 0.11
C ILE A 62 6.00 -7.74 -0.55
N ALA A 63 5.74 -7.92 -1.86
CA ALA A 63 6.24 -9.07 -2.61
C ALA A 63 7.77 -9.12 -2.62
N ARG A 64 8.43 -7.96 -2.80
CA ARG A 64 9.89 -7.85 -2.70
C ARG A 64 10.39 -8.26 -1.32
N LEU A 65 9.80 -7.72 -0.25
CA LEU A 65 10.20 -8.04 1.12
C LEU A 65 10.04 -9.53 1.45
N ARG A 66 8.99 -10.17 0.95
CA ARG A 66 8.79 -11.63 1.11
C ARG A 66 9.90 -12.43 0.44
N LYS A 67 10.23 -12.09 -0.80
CA LYS A 67 11.32 -12.74 -1.54
C LYS A 67 12.66 -12.59 -0.82
N GLU A 68 12.95 -11.39 -0.30
CA GLU A 68 14.16 -11.13 0.49
C GLU A 68 14.20 -11.96 1.78
N ALA A 69 13.07 -12.10 2.48
CA ALA A 69 12.97 -12.93 3.67
C ALA A 69 13.15 -14.44 3.36
N GLU A 70 12.54 -14.93 2.29
CA GLU A 70 12.71 -16.33 1.83
C GLU A 70 14.16 -16.66 1.52
N MET A 71 14.88 -15.78 0.80
CA MET A 71 16.28 -16.01 0.46
C MET A 71 17.19 -16.10 1.68
N ARG A 72 16.89 -15.37 2.76
CA ARG A 72 17.65 -15.40 4.01
C ARG A 72 17.46 -16.69 4.80
N VAL A 73 16.33 -17.39 4.63
CA VAL A 73 16.06 -18.66 5.32
C VAL A 73 16.77 -19.83 4.61
N THR A 74 17.04 -19.70 3.30
CA THR A 74 17.67 -20.75 2.48
C THR A 74 19.20 -20.65 2.39
N SER A 75 19.79 -19.59 2.94
CA SER A 75 21.24 -19.32 2.99
C SER A 75 21.82 -19.67 4.36
#